data_AF-E1R1M3-F1
#
_entry.id   AF-E1R1M3-F1
#
_cell.length_a   1.000
_cell.length_b   1.000
_cell.length_c   1.000
_cell.angle_alpha   90.00
_cell.angle_beta   90.00
_cell.angle_gamma   90.00
#
_symmetry.space_group_name_H-M   'P 1'
#
loop_
_entity.id
_entity.type
_entity.pdbx_description
1 polymer ?
#
loop_
_entity_poly.entity_id
_entity_poly.type
_entity_poly.pdbx_seq_one_letter_code
_entity_poly.pdbx_strand_id
1 'polypeptide(L)'
;MGSLSTKQQQQEILGRRMTEILEQMKSGRFEEAEQQLEACLEIDFEHVDVISALKYVKFWGPRAARLETITDVMERGEYLFREWVNFLNYLRSCDYRFEGGSYACRLWLFSSALASYQKALRNSAVPDPDVLFRMGRCLKATGDYERAAEFLESARQSRREDAEIIAELADCYAFLNETKAAKAFFREAFFINPLDVDINFIESELIVRLIERIRILGYSGNELKVWLPVYAVLYGVFNIKRELRPLEYGRLKQAIYSLETELREQRDEQRRALLVPELLNRYFWLIDHYIGSKDSRENVEEVLRKIKLLDESVYEQFTT
;
A
#
# COMPACT_ATOMS: atom_id res chain seq x y z
N MET A 1 14.70 -7.59 48.78
CA MET A 1 15.27 -8.40 47.67
C MET A 1 14.27 -9.39 47.05
N GLY A 2 13.15 -9.75 47.70
CA GLY A 2 12.17 -10.72 47.13
C GLY A 2 11.24 -10.19 46.03
N SER A 3 10.88 -8.90 46.02
CA SER A 3 9.90 -8.34 45.06
C SER A 3 10.42 -8.20 43.62
N LEU A 4 11.74 -8.04 43.44
CA LEU A 4 12.38 -7.96 42.13
C LEU A 4 12.42 -9.32 41.42
N SER A 5 12.58 -10.41 42.17
CA SER A 5 12.60 -11.79 41.65
C SER A 5 11.21 -12.24 41.18
N THR A 6 10.14 -11.86 41.87
CA THR A 6 8.76 -12.23 41.50
C THR A 6 8.31 -11.49 40.24
N LYS A 7 8.63 -10.20 40.11
CA LYS A 7 8.32 -9.42 38.89
C LYS A 7 9.05 -9.95 37.66
N GLN A 8 10.33 -10.32 37.80
CA GLN A 8 11.10 -10.92 36.70
C GLN A 8 10.52 -12.29 36.27
N GLN A 9 10.12 -13.13 37.21
CA GLN A 9 9.45 -14.40 36.90
C GLN A 9 8.09 -14.19 36.22
N GLN A 10 7.29 -13.22 36.67
CA GLN A 10 6.01 -12.88 36.04
C GLN A 10 6.20 -12.37 34.60
N GLN A 11 7.22 -11.52 34.36
CA GLN A 11 7.56 -11.04 33.02
C GLN A 11 8.03 -12.16 32.09
N GLU A 12 8.81 -13.12 32.59
CA GLU A 12 9.26 -14.25 31.79
C GLU A 12 8.10 -15.19 31.42
N ILE A 13 7.17 -15.43 32.36
CA ILE A 13 5.94 -16.20 32.11
C ILE A 13 5.07 -15.50 31.07
N LEU A 14 4.88 -14.18 31.20
CA LEU A 14 4.13 -13.37 30.24
C LEU A 14 4.76 -13.42 28.85
N GLY A 15 6.08 -13.27 28.73
CA GLY A 15 6.78 -13.36 27.44
C GLY A 15 6.59 -14.71 26.74
N ARG A 16 6.65 -15.81 27.49
CA ARG A 16 6.40 -17.16 26.94
C ARG A 16 4.95 -17.32 26.49
N ARG A 17 3.98 -16.90 27.31
CA ARG A 17 2.55 -16.94 26.97
C ARG A 17 2.24 -16.09 25.75
N MET A 18 2.81 -14.88 25.66
CA MET A 18 2.64 -14.00 24.50
C MET A 18 3.13 -14.65 23.21
N THR A 19 4.24 -15.39 23.25
CA THR A 19 4.72 -16.13 22.07
C THR A 19 3.71 -17.17 21.60
N GLU A 20 3.13 -17.94 22.53
CA GLU A 20 2.11 -18.96 22.24
C GLU A 20 0.82 -18.34 21.70
N ILE A 21 0.37 -17.23 22.29
CA ILE A 21 -0.80 -16.45 21.84
C ILE A 21 -0.60 -15.96 20.40
N LEU A 22 0.58 -15.44 20.08
CA LEU A 22 0.88 -14.99 18.71
C LEU A 22 0.82 -16.14 17.70
N GLU A 23 1.27 -17.34 18.07
CA GLU A 23 1.14 -18.53 17.21
C GLU A 23 -0.33 -18.96 17.05
N GLN A 24 -1.13 -18.89 18.11
CA GLN A 24 -2.58 -19.13 18.02
C GLN A 24 -3.24 -18.13 17.07
N MET A 25 -2.92 -16.85 17.17
CA MET A 25 -3.40 -15.80 16.28
C MET A 25 -3.00 -16.06 14.81
N LYS A 26 -1.74 -16.43 14.53
CA LYS A 26 -1.27 -16.80 13.18
C LYS A 26 -2.04 -17.98 12.59
N SER A 27 -2.47 -18.91 13.44
CA SER A 27 -3.27 -20.07 13.03
C SER A 27 -4.78 -19.83 12.97
N GLY A 28 -5.25 -18.64 13.38
CA GLY A 28 -6.67 -18.29 13.39
C GLY A 28 -7.46 -18.78 14.61
N ARG A 29 -6.78 -19.36 15.62
CA ARG A 29 -7.40 -19.81 16.87
C ARG A 29 -7.64 -18.63 17.82
N PHE A 30 -8.49 -17.70 17.39
CA PHE A 30 -8.76 -16.46 18.10
C PHE A 30 -9.47 -16.68 19.44
N GLU A 31 -10.38 -17.65 19.55
CA GLU A 31 -11.08 -17.94 20.82
C GLU A 31 -10.11 -18.44 21.90
N GLU A 32 -9.18 -19.34 21.55
CA GLU A 32 -8.13 -19.80 22.47
C GLU A 32 -7.21 -18.65 22.89
N ALA A 33 -6.79 -17.81 21.93
CA ALA A 33 -5.96 -16.64 22.19
C ALA A 33 -6.65 -15.65 23.13
N GLU A 34 -7.97 -15.46 22.98
CA GLU A 34 -8.77 -14.58 23.85
C GLU A 34 -8.72 -15.05 25.30
N GLN A 35 -8.99 -16.33 25.54
CA GLN A 35 -8.98 -16.92 26.89
C GLN A 35 -7.59 -16.79 27.55
N GLN A 36 -6.52 -17.03 26.78
CA GLN A 36 -5.16 -16.89 27.30
C GLN A 36 -4.78 -15.43 27.58
N LEU A 37 -5.24 -14.49 26.76
CA LEU A 37 -5.01 -13.06 26.97
C LEU A 37 -5.76 -12.54 28.20
N GLU A 38 -6.99 -12.99 28.44
CA GLU A 38 -7.74 -12.65 29.66
C GLU A 38 -7.01 -13.17 30.91
N ALA A 39 -6.50 -14.41 30.87
CA ALA A 39 -5.68 -14.97 31.94
C ALA A 39 -4.32 -14.24 32.12
N CYS A 40 -3.80 -13.59 31.07
CA CYS A 40 -2.60 -12.75 31.19
C CYS A 40 -2.92 -11.38 31.80
N LEU A 41 -4.10 -10.83 31.53
CA LEU A 41 -4.55 -9.55 32.07
C LEU A 41 -4.77 -9.62 33.58
N GLU A 42 -5.14 -10.78 34.13
CA GLU A 42 -5.20 -11.02 35.59
C GLU A 42 -3.83 -10.93 36.27
N ILE A 43 -2.74 -11.14 35.54
CA ILE A 43 -1.36 -11.05 36.05
C ILE A 43 -0.86 -9.60 36.01
N ASP A 44 -1.13 -8.91 34.89
CA ASP A 44 -0.76 -7.51 34.68
C ASP A 44 -1.87 -6.78 33.91
N PHE A 45 -2.69 -6.03 34.65
CA PHE A 45 -3.86 -5.32 34.13
C PHE A 45 -3.51 -4.14 33.21
N GLU A 46 -2.26 -3.67 33.24
CA GLU A 46 -1.81 -2.50 32.47
C GLU A 46 -0.87 -2.88 31.31
N HIS A 47 -0.65 -4.18 31.08
CA HIS A 47 0.25 -4.62 30.02
C HIS A 47 -0.29 -4.26 28.64
N VAL A 48 0.31 -3.24 28.02
CA VAL A 48 -0.19 -2.61 26.79
C VAL A 48 -0.29 -3.60 25.62
N ASP A 49 0.69 -4.51 25.47
CA ASP A 49 0.66 -5.53 24.40
C ASP A 49 -0.47 -6.54 24.58
N VAL A 50 -0.74 -6.99 25.81
CA VAL A 50 -1.83 -7.92 26.13
C VAL A 50 -3.17 -7.25 25.82
N ILE A 51 -3.35 -5.99 26.26
CA ILE A 51 -4.55 -5.21 26.00
C ILE A 51 -4.75 -5.02 24.49
N SER A 52 -3.71 -4.67 23.75
CA SER A 52 -3.76 -4.51 22.29
C SER A 52 -4.04 -5.83 21.57
N ALA A 53 -3.36 -6.92 21.94
CA ALA A 53 -3.62 -8.24 21.37
C ALA A 53 -5.07 -8.69 21.64
N LEU A 54 -5.61 -8.43 22.83
CA LEU A 54 -6.99 -8.76 23.18
C LEU A 54 -7.98 -7.99 22.30
N LYS A 55 -7.72 -6.71 22.03
CA LYS A 55 -8.48 -5.91 21.08
C LYS A 55 -8.45 -6.50 19.67
N TYR A 56 -7.28 -6.96 19.21
CA TYR A 56 -7.13 -7.55 17.87
C TYR A 56 -7.88 -8.88 17.75
N VAL A 57 -7.77 -9.74 18.76
CA VAL A 57 -8.49 -11.01 18.83
C VAL A 57 -10.00 -10.79 18.85
N LYS A 58 -10.50 -9.82 19.65
CA LYS A 58 -11.92 -9.45 19.67
C LYS A 58 -12.40 -8.86 18.34
N PHE A 59 -11.53 -8.18 17.59
CA PHE A 59 -11.84 -7.72 16.24
C PHE A 59 -11.94 -8.89 15.25
N TRP A 60 -11.00 -9.84 15.30
CA TRP A 60 -10.88 -10.91 14.30
C TRP A 60 -11.71 -12.16 14.59
N GLY A 61 -11.99 -12.50 15.85
CA GLY A 61 -12.75 -13.70 16.24
C GLY A 61 -14.11 -13.81 15.53
N PRO A 62 -15.00 -12.80 15.62
CA PRO A 62 -16.28 -12.82 14.91
C PRO A 62 -16.14 -12.88 13.38
N ARG A 63 -15.05 -12.32 12.84
CA ARG A 63 -14.76 -12.31 11.40
C ARG A 63 -14.26 -13.66 10.91
N ALA A 64 -13.46 -14.35 11.72
CA ALA A 64 -13.03 -15.72 11.47
C ALA A 64 -14.23 -16.68 11.48
N ALA A 65 -15.14 -16.55 12.46
CA ALA A 65 -16.38 -17.34 12.48
C ALA A 65 -17.26 -17.07 11.24
N ARG A 66 -17.43 -15.80 10.85
CA ARG A 66 -18.16 -15.45 9.62
C ARG A 66 -17.50 -16.01 8.37
N LEU A 67 -16.16 -16.02 8.30
CA LEU A 67 -15.43 -16.56 7.16
C LEU A 67 -15.80 -18.03 6.91
N GLU A 68 -16.04 -18.83 7.95
CA GLU A 68 -16.45 -20.24 7.79
C GLU A 68 -17.80 -20.42 7.10
N THR A 69 -18.70 -19.43 7.22
CA THR A 69 -20.01 -19.47 6.57
C THR A 69 -19.98 -19.13 5.07
N ILE A 70 -18.89 -18.50 4.60
CA ILE A 70 -18.74 -18.10 3.19
C ILE A 70 -18.24 -19.30 2.40
N THR A 71 -19.09 -19.82 1.52
CA THR A 71 -18.80 -21.00 0.69
C THR A 71 -18.06 -20.63 -0.60
N ASP A 72 -18.37 -19.48 -1.20
CA ASP A 72 -17.72 -19.03 -2.43
C ASP A 72 -16.26 -18.65 -2.18
N VAL A 73 -15.37 -19.23 -2.98
CA VAL A 73 -13.92 -19.14 -2.77
C VAL A 73 -13.40 -17.72 -3.05
N MET A 74 -14.00 -17.02 -4.02
CA MET A 74 -13.61 -15.66 -4.37
C MET A 74 -14.14 -14.67 -3.34
N GLU A 75 -15.40 -14.82 -2.93
CA GLU A 75 -16.03 -14.00 -1.90
C GLU A 75 -15.26 -14.07 -0.57
N ARG A 76 -14.73 -15.23 -0.20
CA ARG A 76 -13.86 -15.38 0.99
C ARG A 76 -12.64 -14.48 0.93
N GLY A 77 -11.94 -14.44 -0.20
CA GLY A 77 -10.75 -13.62 -0.37
C GLY A 77 -11.06 -12.12 -0.34
N GLU A 78 -12.11 -11.70 -1.05
CA GLU A 78 -12.55 -10.30 -1.07
C GLU A 78 -13.06 -9.83 0.30
N TYR A 79 -13.77 -10.71 1.03
CA TYR A 79 -14.16 -10.47 2.42
C TYR A 79 -12.94 -10.15 3.29
N LEU A 80 -11.90 -10.99 3.21
CA LEU A 80 -10.68 -10.81 4.00
C LEU A 80 -9.96 -9.50 3.64
N PHE A 81 -9.81 -9.15 2.36
CA PHE A 81 -9.19 -7.88 1.99
C PHE A 81 -9.96 -6.66 2.50
N ARG A 82 -11.30 -6.70 2.42
CA ARG A 82 -12.13 -5.62 2.98
C ARG A 82 -11.96 -5.50 4.50
N GLU A 83 -11.97 -6.62 5.22
CA GLU A 83 -11.78 -6.60 6.66
C GLU A 83 -10.36 -6.18 7.06
N TRP A 84 -9.35 -6.45 6.23
CA TRP A 84 -8.00 -5.94 6.44
C TRP A 84 -7.96 -4.41 6.39
N VAL A 85 -8.60 -3.78 5.40
CA VAL A 85 -8.69 -2.32 5.32
C VAL A 85 -9.43 -1.74 6.53
N ASN A 86 -10.52 -2.39 6.96
CA ASN A 86 -11.24 -2.01 8.19
C ASN A 86 -10.32 -2.11 9.42
N PHE A 87 -9.51 -3.15 9.50
CA PHE A 87 -8.55 -3.35 10.58
C PHE A 87 -7.45 -2.29 10.56
N LEU A 88 -6.92 -1.92 9.40
CA LEU A 88 -5.94 -0.82 9.28
C LEU A 88 -6.53 0.52 9.74
N ASN A 89 -7.78 0.81 9.37
CA ASN A 89 -8.48 2.00 9.86
C ASN A 89 -8.68 1.98 11.38
N TYR A 90 -9.03 0.81 11.93
CA TYR A 90 -9.11 0.59 13.37
C TYR A 90 -7.76 0.79 14.07
N LEU A 91 -6.65 0.30 13.49
CA LEU A 91 -5.31 0.49 14.05
C LEU A 91 -4.87 1.95 14.05
N ARG A 92 -5.31 2.75 13.06
CA ARG A 92 -5.02 4.19 13.00
C ARG A 92 -5.69 5.00 14.11
N SER A 93 -6.81 4.52 14.67
CA SER A 93 -7.48 5.17 15.80
C SER A 93 -6.97 4.71 17.16
N CYS A 94 -6.05 3.74 17.21
CA CYS A 94 -5.46 3.24 18.44
C CYS A 94 -4.23 4.06 18.85
N ASP A 95 -4.14 4.42 20.13
CA ASP A 95 -2.98 5.15 20.68
C ASP A 95 -1.67 4.33 20.63
N TYR A 96 -1.79 3.01 20.77
CA TYR A 96 -0.67 2.07 20.77
C TYR A 96 -0.93 0.92 19.79
N ARG A 97 0.09 0.59 18.99
CA ARG A 97 0.08 -0.50 18.01
C ARG A 97 1.08 -1.57 18.43
N PHE A 98 0.57 -2.77 18.70
CA PHE A 98 1.39 -3.93 19.01
C PHE A 98 1.77 -4.65 17.71
N GLU A 99 2.99 -4.38 17.22
CA GLU A 99 3.45 -4.86 15.91
C GLU A 99 3.45 -6.40 15.79
N GLY A 100 3.77 -7.11 16.88
CA GLY A 100 3.73 -8.59 16.89
C GLY A 100 2.32 -9.13 16.63
N GLY A 101 1.32 -8.53 17.27
CA GLY A 101 -0.09 -8.91 17.12
C GLY A 101 -0.66 -8.53 15.76
N SER A 102 -0.36 -7.32 15.26
CA SER A 102 -0.80 -6.88 13.93
C SER A 102 -0.21 -7.78 12.83
N TYR A 103 1.06 -8.16 12.96
CA TYR A 103 1.74 -9.09 12.06
C TYR A 103 1.12 -10.50 12.11
N ALA A 104 0.80 -11.01 13.30
CA ALA A 104 0.14 -12.31 13.44
C ALA A 104 -1.23 -12.35 12.73
N CYS A 105 -2.05 -11.31 12.92
CA CYS A 105 -3.33 -11.16 12.21
C CYS A 105 -3.15 -11.06 10.70
N ARG A 106 -2.13 -10.31 10.24
CA ARG A 106 -1.77 -10.20 8.82
C ARG A 106 -1.47 -11.58 8.23
N LEU A 107 -0.58 -12.35 8.86
CA LEU A 107 -0.21 -13.68 8.38
C LEU A 107 -1.40 -14.61 8.27
N TRP A 108 -2.25 -14.67 9.30
CA TRP A 108 -3.45 -15.50 9.26
C TRP A 108 -4.36 -15.12 8.09
N LEU A 109 -4.64 -13.82 7.94
CA LEU A 109 -5.54 -13.30 6.92
C LEU A 109 -5.06 -13.62 5.50
N PHE A 110 -3.83 -13.25 5.17
CA PHE A 110 -3.31 -13.41 3.82
C PHE A 110 -3.01 -14.88 3.50
N SER A 111 -2.66 -15.71 4.49
CA SER A 111 -2.55 -17.16 4.29
C SER A 111 -3.92 -17.81 4.02
N SER A 112 -4.97 -17.37 4.71
CA SER A 112 -6.35 -17.84 4.52
C SER A 112 -6.92 -17.42 3.16
N ALA A 113 -6.63 -16.19 2.73
CA ALA A 113 -6.99 -15.68 1.41
C ALA A 113 -6.24 -16.46 0.31
N LEU A 114 -4.92 -16.65 0.46
CA LEU A 114 -4.10 -17.43 -0.48
C LEU A 114 -4.62 -18.86 -0.63
N ALA A 115 -4.95 -19.54 0.47
CA ALA A 115 -5.50 -20.89 0.43
C ALA A 115 -6.84 -20.96 -0.32
N SER A 116 -7.64 -19.89 -0.27
CA SER A 116 -8.88 -19.78 -1.04
C SER A 116 -8.54 -19.63 -2.53
N TYR A 117 -7.72 -18.65 -2.92
CA TYR A 117 -7.35 -18.45 -4.33
C TYR A 117 -6.63 -19.66 -4.96
N GLN A 118 -5.82 -20.40 -4.20
CA GLN A 118 -5.22 -21.64 -4.68
C GLN A 118 -6.26 -22.72 -5.03
N LYS A 119 -7.36 -22.81 -4.27
CA LYS A 119 -8.47 -23.71 -4.61
C LYS A 119 -9.19 -23.25 -5.87
N ALA A 120 -9.40 -21.94 -6.03
CA ALA A 120 -10.00 -21.37 -7.24
C ALA A 120 -9.15 -21.68 -8.49
N LEU A 121 -7.83 -21.49 -8.40
CA LEU A 121 -6.91 -21.76 -9.50
C LEU A 121 -6.89 -23.24 -9.91
N ARG A 122 -6.94 -24.18 -8.96
CA ARG A 122 -6.99 -25.63 -9.27
C ARG A 122 -8.25 -26.05 -10.04
N ASN A 123 -9.33 -25.28 -9.90
CA ASN A 123 -10.60 -25.56 -10.55
C ASN A 123 -10.73 -24.90 -11.93
N SER A 124 -9.74 -24.11 -12.36
CA SER A 124 -9.72 -23.44 -13.66
C SER A 124 -8.58 -23.94 -14.54
N ALA A 125 -8.85 -24.15 -15.83
CA ALA A 125 -7.83 -24.52 -16.81
C ALA A 125 -6.96 -23.33 -17.26
N VAL A 126 -7.51 -22.12 -17.17
CA VAL A 126 -6.80 -20.88 -17.53
C VAL A 126 -6.66 -20.02 -16.27
N PRO A 127 -5.44 -19.63 -15.89
CA PRO A 127 -5.25 -18.72 -14.77
C PRO A 127 -5.92 -17.37 -15.03
N ASP A 128 -6.89 -17.02 -14.18
CA ASP A 128 -7.52 -15.71 -14.20
C ASP A 128 -6.53 -14.64 -13.70
N PRO A 129 -6.25 -13.57 -14.48
CA PRO A 129 -5.39 -12.48 -14.05
C PRO A 129 -5.77 -11.87 -12.69
N ASP A 130 -7.06 -11.82 -12.35
CA ASP A 130 -7.51 -11.34 -11.03
C ASP A 130 -7.03 -12.28 -9.91
N VAL A 131 -7.19 -13.59 -10.10
CA VAL A 131 -6.74 -14.59 -9.13
C VAL A 131 -5.22 -14.56 -8.98
N LEU A 132 -4.48 -14.47 -10.09
CA LEU A 132 -3.02 -14.33 -10.06
C LEU A 132 -2.58 -13.08 -9.29
N PHE A 133 -3.23 -11.94 -9.55
CA PHE A 133 -2.98 -10.69 -8.84
C PHE A 133 -3.22 -10.83 -7.34
N ARG A 134 -4.39 -11.36 -6.94
CA ARG A 134 -4.73 -11.56 -5.52
C ARG A 134 -3.76 -12.52 -4.82
N MET A 135 -3.33 -13.58 -5.51
CA MET A 135 -2.32 -14.51 -4.99
C MET A 135 -0.97 -13.83 -4.78
N GLY A 136 -0.53 -13.01 -5.74
CA GLY A 136 0.69 -12.21 -5.63
C GLY A 136 0.67 -11.28 -4.41
N ARG A 137 -0.43 -10.54 -4.23
CA ARG A 137 -0.66 -9.70 -3.05
C ARG A 137 -0.60 -10.50 -1.74
N CYS A 138 -1.21 -11.68 -1.68
CA CYS A 138 -1.15 -12.52 -0.49
C CYS A 138 0.26 -13.02 -0.20
N LEU A 139 0.98 -13.50 -1.22
CA LEU A 139 2.35 -14.00 -1.08
C LEU A 139 3.28 -12.90 -0.57
N LYS A 140 3.16 -11.69 -1.12
CA LYS A 140 3.90 -10.50 -0.66
C LYS A 140 3.61 -10.22 0.81
N ALA A 141 2.33 -10.18 1.19
CA ALA A 141 1.92 -9.96 2.58
C ALA A 141 2.28 -11.12 3.53
N THR A 142 2.69 -12.28 3.02
CA THR A 142 3.26 -13.37 3.83
C THR A 142 4.79 -13.41 3.82
N GLY A 143 5.44 -12.58 3.01
CA GLY A 143 6.90 -12.47 2.91
C GLY A 143 7.56 -13.34 1.84
N ASP A 144 6.78 -13.98 0.96
CA ASP A 144 7.28 -14.77 -0.18
C ASP A 144 7.32 -13.87 -1.42
N TYR A 145 8.31 -12.98 -1.46
CA TYR A 145 8.39 -11.87 -2.42
C TYR A 145 8.75 -12.34 -3.84
N GLU A 146 9.56 -13.38 -3.96
CA GLU A 146 9.96 -13.97 -5.24
C GLU A 146 8.74 -14.53 -5.96
N ARG A 147 7.96 -15.40 -5.29
CA ARG A 147 6.75 -15.95 -5.90
C ARG A 147 5.68 -14.88 -6.09
N ALA A 148 5.58 -13.91 -5.17
CA ALA A 148 4.69 -12.78 -5.38
C ALA A 148 4.98 -12.07 -6.71
N ALA A 149 6.25 -11.78 -7.01
CA ALA A 149 6.65 -11.15 -8.26
C ALA A 149 6.30 -12.03 -9.48
N GLU A 150 6.51 -13.35 -9.43
CA GLU A 150 6.15 -14.27 -10.51
C GLU A 150 4.64 -14.25 -10.84
N PHE A 151 3.79 -14.29 -9.81
CA PHE A 151 2.33 -14.24 -9.98
C PHE A 151 1.87 -12.88 -10.52
N LEU A 152 2.44 -11.78 -10.01
CA LEU A 152 2.11 -10.44 -10.45
C LEU A 152 2.59 -10.16 -11.89
N GLU A 153 3.77 -10.64 -12.28
CA GLU A 153 4.24 -10.55 -13.67
C GLU A 153 3.32 -11.34 -14.62
N SER A 154 2.88 -12.52 -14.18
CA SER A 154 1.90 -13.31 -14.94
C SER A 154 0.57 -12.56 -15.11
N ALA A 155 0.07 -11.90 -14.07
CA ALA A 155 -1.13 -11.06 -14.16
C ALA A 155 -0.93 -9.85 -15.11
N ARG A 156 0.24 -9.22 -15.05
CA ARG A 156 0.63 -8.08 -15.90
C ARG A 156 0.67 -8.43 -17.40
N GLN A 157 0.92 -9.69 -17.77
CA GLN A 157 0.92 -10.09 -19.19
C GLN A 157 -0.43 -9.82 -19.88
N SER A 158 -1.53 -10.02 -19.16
CA SER A 158 -2.90 -9.74 -19.63
C SER A 158 -3.34 -8.29 -19.37
N ARG A 159 -2.76 -7.63 -18.37
CA ARG A 159 -3.11 -6.26 -17.95
C ARG A 159 -1.87 -5.36 -17.87
N ARG A 160 -1.33 -5.02 -19.05
CA ARG A 160 -0.01 -4.37 -19.16
C ARG A 160 0.06 -2.96 -18.60
N GLU A 161 -1.05 -2.23 -18.59
CA GLU A 161 -1.14 -0.83 -18.13
C GLU A 161 -2.01 -0.72 -16.86
N ASP A 162 -2.02 -1.75 -16.01
CA ASP A 162 -2.74 -1.74 -14.72
C ASP A 162 -1.82 -1.17 -13.63
N ALA A 163 -2.18 0.01 -13.11
CA ALA A 163 -1.37 0.72 -12.13
C ALA A 163 -1.23 -0.05 -10.80
N GLU A 164 -2.26 -0.78 -10.39
CA GLU A 164 -2.26 -1.50 -9.11
C GLU A 164 -1.28 -2.68 -9.16
N ILE A 165 -1.31 -3.46 -10.25
CA ILE A 165 -0.37 -4.58 -10.47
C ILE A 165 1.08 -4.07 -10.52
N ILE A 166 1.32 -2.95 -11.20
CA ILE A 166 2.67 -2.38 -11.34
C ILE A 166 3.18 -1.87 -9.99
N ALA A 167 2.33 -1.26 -9.16
CA ALA A 167 2.70 -0.81 -7.82
C ALA A 167 3.02 -2.00 -6.89
N GLU A 168 2.25 -3.09 -6.97
CA GLU A 168 2.49 -4.32 -6.21
C GLU A 168 3.80 -5.00 -6.60
N LEU A 169 4.14 -5.01 -7.91
CA LEU A 169 5.46 -5.47 -8.40
C LEU A 169 6.59 -4.59 -7.87
N ALA A 170 6.41 -3.26 -7.93
CA ALA A 170 7.38 -2.31 -7.40
C ALA A 170 7.68 -2.57 -5.91
N ASP A 171 6.63 -2.92 -5.17
CA ASP A 171 6.71 -3.25 -3.75
C ASP A 171 7.51 -4.54 -3.52
N CYS A 172 7.24 -5.60 -4.29
CA CYS A 172 8.04 -6.83 -4.26
C CYS A 172 9.51 -6.56 -4.56
N TYR A 173 9.82 -5.79 -5.60
CA TYR A 173 11.19 -5.39 -5.93
C TYR A 173 11.88 -4.61 -4.80
N ALA A 174 11.14 -3.83 -4.00
CA ALA A 174 11.71 -3.15 -2.85
C ALA A 174 12.20 -4.14 -1.78
N PHE A 175 11.43 -5.20 -1.51
CA PHE A 175 11.81 -6.25 -0.55
C PHE A 175 12.88 -7.21 -1.08
N LEU A 176 12.98 -7.39 -2.39
CA LEU A 176 14.06 -8.14 -3.05
C LEU A 176 15.37 -7.31 -3.16
N ASN A 177 15.43 -6.14 -2.53
CA ASN A 177 16.56 -5.19 -2.59
C ASN A 177 16.87 -4.65 -4.00
N GLU A 178 15.92 -4.75 -4.94
CA GLU A 178 16.01 -4.18 -6.28
C GLU A 178 15.52 -2.72 -6.32
N THR A 179 16.14 -1.86 -5.50
CA THR A 179 15.64 -0.49 -5.23
C THR A 179 15.46 0.37 -6.49
N LYS A 180 16.32 0.19 -7.51
CA LYS A 180 16.19 0.94 -8.77
C LYS A 180 14.95 0.52 -9.56
N ALA A 181 14.69 -0.79 -9.64
CA ALA A 181 13.50 -1.33 -10.30
C ALA A 181 12.23 -0.91 -9.56
N ALA A 182 12.22 -1.05 -8.23
CA ALA A 182 11.12 -0.59 -7.37
C ALA A 182 10.76 0.88 -7.63
N LYS A 183 11.74 1.78 -7.61
CA LYS A 183 11.50 3.21 -7.88
C LYS A 183 10.96 3.47 -9.29
N ALA A 184 11.46 2.76 -10.30
CA ALA A 184 10.98 2.91 -11.67
C ALA A 184 9.52 2.45 -11.81
N PHE A 185 9.19 1.28 -11.26
CA PHE A 185 7.85 0.72 -11.32
C PHE A 185 6.84 1.54 -10.50
N PHE A 186 7.19 1.99 -9.29
CA PHE A 186 6.33 2.90 -8.53
C PHE A 186 6.05 4.18 -9.31
N ARG A 187 7.10 4.80 -9.88
CA ARG A 187 6.94 6.00 -10.68
C ARG A 187 6.02 5.78 -11.89
N GLU A 188 6.11 4.62 -12.54
CA GLU A 188 5.24 4.24 -13.64
C GLU A 188 3.79 4.00 -13.20
N ALA A 189 3.56 3.26 -12.11
CA ALA A 189 2.22 3.00 -11.57
C ALA A 189 1.47 4.31 -11.26
N PHE A 190 2.11 5.21 -10.53
CA PHE A 190 1.54 6.52 -10.20
C PHE A 190 1.53 7.51 -11.38
N PHE A 191 2.13 7.18 -12.53
CA PHE A 191 1.96 7.93 -13.76
C PHE A 191 0.76 7.44 -14.58
N ILE A 192 0.49 6.12 -14.57
CA ILE A 192 -0.65 5.53 -15.27
C ILE A 192 -1.94 6.06 -14.64
N ASN A 193 -2.17 5.72 -13.37
CA ASN A 193 -3.31 6.23 -12.61
C ASN A 193 -3.06 6.13 -11.09
N PRO A 194 -2.79 7.26 -10.40
CA PRO A 194 -2.61 7.27 -8.95
C PRO A 194 -3.82 6.74 -8.16
N LEU A 195 -5.04 6.93 -8.66
CA LEU A 195 -6.26 6.62 -7.92
C LEU A 195 -6.50 5.10 -7.82
N ASP A 196 -6.05 4.35 -8.82
CA ASP A 196 -6.17 2.89 -8.88
C ASP A 196 -5.22 2.17 -7.93
N VAL A 197 -4.11 2.82 -7.53
CA VAL A 197 -3.17 2.23 -6.58
C VAL A 197 -3.76 2.22 -5.18
N ASP A 198 -3.98 1.04 -4.61
CA ASP A 198 -4.38 0.90 -3.20
C ASP A 198 -3.17 1.00 -2.26
N ILE A 199 -2.93 2.21 -1.79
CA ILE A 199 -1.86 2.55 -0.84
C ILE A 199 -1.95 1.80 0.49
N ASN A 200 -3.08 1.17 0.84
CA ASN A 200 -3.20 0.40 2.09
C ASN A 200 -2.47 -0.95 2.02
N PHE A 201 -2.14 -1.42 0.82
CA PHE A 201 -1.39 -2.66 0.60
C PHE A 201 0.08 -2.42 0.27
N ILE A 202 0.55 -1.18 0.17
CA ILE A 202 1.96 -0.88 -0.07
C ILE A 202 2.75 -0.98 1.24
N GLU A 203 3.78 -1.82 1.26
CA GLU A 203 4.60 -2.09 2.44
C GLU A 203 6.02 -1.49 2.33
N SER A 204 6.45 -1.05 1.14
CA SER A 204 7.75 -0.44 0.91
C SER A 204 7.95 0.79 1.79
N GLU A 205 8.98 0.74 2.64
CA GLU A 205 9.35 1.81 3.57
C GLU A 205 9.50 3.17 2.88
N LEU A 206 9.99 3.19 1.65
CA LEU A 206 10.16 4.39 0.84
C LEU A 206 8.81 5.09 0.59
N ILE A 207 7.79 4.33 0.21
CA ILE A 207 6.47 4.85 -0.12
C ILE A 207 5.65 5.09 1.15
N VAL A 208 5.75 4.21 2.16
CA VAL A 208 5.09 4.38 3.46
C VAL A 208 5.52 5.70 4.13
N ARG A 209 6.83 5.98 4.19
CA ARG A 209 7.33 7.27 4.72
C ARG A 209 6.84 8.47 3.92
N LEU A 210 6.75 8.33 2.60
CA LEU A 210 6.23 9.39 1.74
C LEU A 210 4.75 9.65 2.03
N ILE A 211 3.94 8.60 2.16
CA ILE A 211 2.51 8.67 2.51
C ILE A 211 2.35 9.40 3.86
N GLU A 212 3.10 9.01 4.89
CA GLU A 212 3.01 9.66 6.21
C GLU A 212 3.42 11.13 6.15
N ARG A 213 4.47 11.48 5.39
CA ARG A 213 4.86 12.88 5.19
C ARG A 213 3.77 13.69 4.49
N ILE A 214 3.10 13.12 3.49
CA ILE A 214 2.00 13.78 2.77
C ILE A 214 0.76 13.94 3.68
N ARG A 215 0.49 12.98 4.58
CA ARG A 215 -0.57 13.13 5.59
C ARG A 215 -0.30 14.28 6.55
N ILE A 216 0.95 14.49 6.96
CA ILE A 216 1.34 15.62 7.82
C ILE A 216 1.08 16.96 7.11
N LEU A 217 1.17 17.00 5.77
CA LEU A 217 0.80 18.18 4.97
C LEU A 217 -0.72 18.40 4.87
N GLY A 218 -1.54 17.50 5.42
CA GLY A 218 -3.00 17.62 5.48
C GLY A 218 -3.74 16.84 4.39
N TYR A 219 -3.06 16.18 3.45
CA TYR A 219 -3.73 15.42 2.40
C TYR A 219 -4.16 14.03 2.88
N SER A 220 -5.33 13.59 2.43
CA SER A 220 -5.88 12.27 2.74
C SER A 220 -6.72 11.72 1.57
N GLY A 221 -7.15 10.46 1.67
CA GLY A 221 -8.02 9.83 0.67
C GLY A 221 -7.45 9.91 -0.76
N ASN A 222 -8.29 10.32 -1.71
CA ASN A 222 -7.92 10.44 -3.12
C ASN A 222 -6.91 11.55 -3.38
N GLU A 223 -6.99 12.67 -2.66
CA GLU A 223 -6.05 13.78 -2.80
C GLU A 223 -4.62 13.31 -2.46
N LEU A 224 -4.45 12.55 -1.39
CA LEU A 224 -3.15 11.99 -1.03
C LEU A 224 -2.58 11.15 -2.19
N LYS A 225 -3.40 10.31 -2.83
CA LYS A 225 -2.96 9.45 -3.93
C LYS A 225 -2.43 10.28 -5.12
N VAL A 226 -3.13 11.34 -5.51
CA VAL A 226 -2.71 12.17 -6.65
C VAL A 226 -1.53 13.09 -6.30
N TRP A 227 -1.40 13.52 -5.04
CA TRP A 227 -0.24 14.28 -4.57
C TRP A 227 1.01 13.42 -4.34
N LEU A 228 0.85 12.11 -4.16
CA LEU A 228 1.95 11.17 -3.98
C LEU A 228 3.03 11.26 -5.06
N PRO A 229 2.73 11.13 -6.37
CA PRO A 229 3.75 11.27 -7.40
C PRO A 229 4.40 12.67 -7.44
N VAL A 230 3.67 13.72 -7.07
CA VAL A 230 4.22 15.09 -7.06
C VAL A 230 5.29 15.20 -5.98
N TYR A 231 4.95 14.89 -4.73
CA TYR A 231 5.92 14.94 -3.64
C TYR A 231 7.01 13.86 -3.77
N ALA A 232 6.73 12.73 -4.42
CA ALA A 232 7.76 11.75 -4.75
C ALA A 232 8.85 12.33 -5.67
N VAL A 233 8.48 13.18 -6.63
CA VAL A 233 9.43 13.88 -7.49
C VAL A 233 10.18 14.95 -6.68
N LEU A 234 9.46 15.80 -5.94
CA LEU A 234 10.06 16.88 -5.16
C LEU A 234 11.05 16.38 -4.09
N TYR A 235 10.76 15.24 -3.45
CA TYR A 235 11.65 14.65 -2.45
C TYR A 235 12.69 13.67 -3.04
N GLY A 236 12.80 13.57 -4.37
CA GLY A 236 13.79 12.71 -5.04
C GLY A 236 13.55 11.21 -4.88
N VAL A 237 12.35 10.80 -4.46
CA VAL A 237 11.92 9.39 -4.38
C VAL A 237 11.79 8.82 -5.79
N PHE A 238 11.12 9.54 -6.69
CA PHE A 238 10.92 9.17 -8.10
C PHE A 238 12.02 9.73 -9.02
N ASN A 239 13.27 9.43 -8.67
CA ASN A 239 14.45 9.92 -9.41
C ASN A 239 14.95 8.97 -10.52
N ILE A 240 14.40 7.74 -10.62
CA ILE A 240 14.70 6.83 -11.72
C ILE A 240 13.77 7.13 -12.89
N LYS A 241 14.34 7.62 -13.98
CA LYS A 241 13.62 8.10 -15.17
C LYS A 241 13.74 7.10 -16.32
N ARG A 242 12.69 6.99 -17.13
CA ARG A 242 12.72 6.26 -18.41
C ARG A 242 12.28 7.18 -19.55
N GLU A 243 12.77 6.89 -20.75
CA GLU A 243 12.31 7.58 -21.94
C GLU A 243 10.90 7.11 -22.33
N LEU A 244 10.06 8.06 -22.74
CA LEU A 244 8.73 7.77 -23.26
C LEU A 244 8.81 7.36 -24.73
N ARG A 245 8.09 6.31 -25.10
CA ARG A 245 7.91 5.92 -26.51
C ARG A 245 7.11 7.00 -27.25
N PRO A 246 7.25 7.16 -28.58
CA PRO A 246 6.52 8.18 -29.35
C PRO A 246 5.01 8.17 -29.13
N LEU A 247 4.41 6.98 -29.01
CA LEU A 247 2.99 6.83 -28.71
C LEU A 247 2.62 7.29 -27.29
N GLU A 248 3.46 6.99 -26.30
CA GLU A 248 3.25 7.43 -24.91
C GLU A 248 3.39 8.95 -24.79
N TYR A 249 4.35 9.54 -25.49
CA TYR A 249 4.51 10.99 -25.55
C TYR A 249 3.32 11.68 -26.22
N GLY A 250 2.78 11.10 -27.31
CA GLY A 250 1.54 11.58 -27.93
C GLY A 250 0.35 11.56 -26.97
N ARG A 251 0.16 10.43 -26.27
CA ARG A 251 -0.89 10.29 -25.24
C ARG A 251 -0.69 11.28 -24.09
N LEU A 252 0.54 11.50 -23.63
CA LEU A 252 0.86 12.47 -22.59
C LEU A 252 0.44 13.90 -22.98
N LYS A 253 0.77 14.35 -24.19
CA LYS A 253 0.37 15.70 -24.66
C LYS A 253 -1.15 15.85 -24.77
N GLN A 254 -1.85 14.80 -25.25
CA GLN A 254 -3.31 14.79 -25.29
C GLN A 254 -3.92 14.86 -23.87
N ALA A 255 -3.38 14.09 -22.93
CA ALA A 255 -3.83 14.12 -21.54
C ALA A 255 -3.62 15.49 -20.89
N ILE A 256 -2.45 16.12 -21.10
CA ILE A 256 -2.15 17.47 -20.62
C ILE A 256 -3.16 18.48 -21.18
N TYR A 257 -3.42 18.45 -22.50
CA TYR A 257 -4.40 19.36 -23.11
C TYR A 257 -5.81 19.17 -22.53
N SER A 258 -6.24 17.92 -22.33
CA SER A 258 -7.53 17.60 -21.71
C SER A 258 -7.62 18.14 -20.28
N LEU A 259 -6.60 17.90 -19.46
CA LEU A 259 -6.55 18.35 -18.07
C LEU A 259 -6.48 19.88 -17.96
N GLU A 260 -5.70 20.55 -18.82
CA GLU A 260 -5.66 22.01 -18.88
C GLU A 260 -7.04 22.60 -19.24
N THR A 261 -7.75 21.97 -20.17
CA THR A 261 -9.09 22.41 -20.59
C THR A 261 -10.10 22.21 -19.47
N GLU A 262 -10.14 21.00 -18.89
CA GLU A 262 -11.00 20.69 -17.76
C GLU A 262 -10.76 21.65 -16.60
N LEU A 263 -9.50 21.93 -16.24
CA LEU A 263 -9.16 22.82 -15.13
C LEU A 263 -9.58 24.28 -15.35
N ARG A 264 -9.59 24.76 -16.60
CA ARG A 264 -10.07 26.13 -16.94
C ARG A 264 -11.57 26.27 -16.76
N GLU A 265 -12.32 25.22 -17.12
CA GLU A 265 -13.79 25.22 -17.05
C GLU A 265 -14.30 24.81 -15.67
N GLN A 266 -13.48 24.08 -14.90
CA GLN A 266 -13.89 23.51 -13.63
C GLN A 266 -14.02 24.57 -12.53
N ARG A 267 -15.23 24.63 -11.94
CA ARG A 267 -15.57 25.53 -10.82
C ARG A 267 -15.63 24.81 -9.48
N ASP A 268 -15.76 23.49 -9.48
CA ASP A 268 -15.76 22.70 -8.25
C ASP A 268 -14.34 22.61 -7.66
N GLU A 269 -14.15 23.14 -6.47
CA GLU A 269 -12.88 23.14 -5.75
C GLU A 269 -12.39 21.73 -5.44
N GLN A 270 -13.30 20.78 -5.14
CA GLN A 270 -12.93 19.40 -4.83
C GLN A 270 -12.34 18.71 -6.06
N ARG A 271 -12.98 18.87 -7.22
CA ARG A 271 -12.44 18.36 -8.48
C ARG A 271 -11.12 19.03 -8.84
N ARG A 272 -10.98 20.34 -8.65
CA ARG A 272 -9.72 21.06 -8.88
C ARG A 272 -8.58 20.53 -8.01
N ALA A 273 -8.85 20.21 -6.74
CA ALA A 273 -7.88 19.64 -5.81
C ALA A 273 -7.28 18.30 -6.29
N LEU A 274 -8.02 17.56 -7.14
CA LEU A 274 -7.53 16.34 -7.78
C LEU A 274 -6.80 16.61 -9.12
N LEU A 275 -7.31 17.54 -9.93
CA LEU A 275 -6.77 17.85 -11.26
C LEU A 275 -5.39 18.52 -11.22
N VAL A 276 -5.19 19.43 -10.26
CA VAL A 276 -3.92 20.17 -10.10
C VAL A 276 -2.71 19.24 -9.95
N PRO A 277 -2.66 18.33 -8.95
CA PRO A 277 -1.52 17.43 -8.79
C PRO A 277 -1.39 16.41 -9.94
N GLU A 278 -2.50 16.00 -10.55
CA GLU A 278 -2.43 15.15 -11.74
C GLU A 278 -1.72 15.87 -12.89
N LEU A 279 -2.10 17.11 -13.19
CA LEU A 279 -1.47 17.93 -14.22
C LEU A 279 0.00 18.22 -13.91
N LEU A 280 0.34 18.52 -12.66
CA LEU A 280 1.73 18.68 -12.21
C LEU A 280 2.57 17.43 -12.49
N ASN A 281 2.07 16.24 -12.14
CA ASN A 281 2.75 14.98 -12.42
C ASN A 281 2.98 14.79 -13.93
N ARG A 282 1.99 15.09 -14.78
CA ARG A 282 2.14 15.04 -16.23
C ARG A 282 3.21 16.02 -16.75
N TYR A 283 3.29 17.22 -16.20
CA TYR A 283 4.34 18.18 -16.55
C TYR A 283 5.73 17.70 -16.18
N PHE A 284 5.92 17.05 -15.02
CA PHE A 284 7.22 16.47 -14.66
C PHE A 284 7.69 15.42 -15.67
N TRP A 285 6.79 14.56 -16.13
CA TRP A 285 7.09 13.60 -17.18
C TRP A 285 7.39 14.24 -18.53
N LEU A 286 6.70 15.34 -18.87
CA LEU A 286 6.96 16.10 -20.09
C LEU A 286 8.35 16.76 -20.07
N ILE A 287 8.71 17.38 -18.94
CA ILE A 287 10.04 17.97 -18.74
C ILE A 287 11.12 16.89 -18.85
N ASP A 288 10.93 15.75 -18.18
CA ASP A 288 11.89 14.65 -18.22
C ASP A 288 12.06 14.09 -19.64
N HIS A 289 10.98 14.04 -20.44
CA HIS A 289 11.07 13.69 -21.85
C HIS A 289 11.89 14.71 -22.66
N TYR A 290 11.62 16.01 -22.51
CA TYR A 290 12.37 17.07 -23.22
C TYR A 290 13.87 17.07 -22.87
N ILE A 291 14.20 16.87 -21.59
CA ILE A 291 15.59 16.77 -21.15
C ILE A 291 16.25 15.52 -21.75
N GLY A 292 15.55 14.38 -21.73
CA GLY A 292 16.05 13.11 -22.26
C GLY A 292 16.27 13.11 -23.78
N SER A 293 15.37 13.73 -24.54
CA SER A 293 15.45 13.82 -26.01
C SER A 293 16.35 14.95 -26.52
N LYS A 294 16.96 15.74 -25.61
CA LYS A 294 17.73 16.95 -25.93
C LYS A 294 16.93 17.97 -26.73
N ASP A 295 15.65 18.11 -26.40
CA ASP A 295 14.76 19.10 -26.98
C ASP A 295 15.18 20.53 -26.56
N SER A 296 14.54 21.55 -27.15
CA SER A 296 14.89 22.95 -26.88
C SER A 296 14.69 23.31 -25.41
N ARG A 297 15.63 24.08 -24.85
CA ARG A 297 15.51 24.65 -23.50
C ARG A 297 14.24 25.50 -23.34
N GLU A 298 13.80 26.13 -24.42
CA GLU A 298 12.57 26.93 -24.47
C GLU A 298 11.33 26.10 -24.13
N ASN A 299 11.25 24.85 -24.61
CA ASN A 299 10.14 23.95 -24.32
C ASN A 299 10.08 23.59 -22.83
N VAL A 300 11.24 23.37 -22.19
CA VAL A 300 11.31 23.14 -20.74
C VAL A 300 10.89 24.38 -19.97
N GLU A 301 11.36 25.56 -20.36
CA GLU A 301 11.00 26.83 -19.72
C GLU A 301 9.51 27.17 -19.86
N GLU A 302 8.87 26.81 -20.97
CA GLU A 302 7.42 26.95 -21.13
C GLU A 302 6.66 26.11 -20.11
N VAL A 303 7.02 24.83 -19.97
CA VAL A 303 6.34 23.94 -19.01
C VAL A 303 6.60 24.40 -17.57
N LEU A 304 7.81 24.85 -17.25
CA LEU A 304 8.13 25.44 -15.95
C LEU A 304 7.28 26.67 -15.62
N ARG A 305 7.02 27.55 -16.60
CA ARG A 305 6.09 28.67 -16.40
C ARG A 305 4.67 28.18 -16.10
N LYS A 306 4.21 27.11 -16.76
CA LYS A 306 2.90 26.51 -16.49
C LYS A 306 2.82 25.92 -15.08
N ILE A 307 3.86 25.24 -14.61
CA ILE A 307 3.96 24.76 -13.22
C ILE A 307 3.87 25.94 -12.25
N LYS A 308 4.64 27.02 -12.47
CA LYS A 308 4.61 28.20 -11.60
C LYS A 308 3.22 28.86 -11.52
N LEU A 309 2.51 28.94 -12.64
CA LEU A 309 1.14 29.48 -12.68
C LEU A 309 0.13 28.59 -11.95
N LEU A 310 0.41 27.29 -11.89
CA LEU A 310 -0.47 26.30 -11.29
C LEU A 310 -0.25 26.18 -9.77
N ASP A 311 1.02 26.13 -9.34
CA ASP A 311 1.44 26.08 -7.95
C ASP A 311 2.88 26.63 -7.81
N GLU A 312 3.00 27.81 -7.20
CA GLU A 312 4.28 28.49 -7.03
C GLU A 312 5.22 27.75 -6.05
N SER A 313 4.67 27.13 -5.00
CA SER A 313 5.45 26.37 -4.02
C SER A 313 6.07 25.12 -4.63
N VAL A 314 5.31 24.41 -5.47
CA VAL A 314 5.81 23.25 -6.21
C VAL A 314 6.90 23.66 -7.18
N TYR A 315 6.74 24.80 -7.88
CA TYR A 315 7.75 25.32 -8.78
C TYR A 315 9.07 25.63 -8.07
N GLU A 316 9.02 26.33 -6.93
CA GLU A 316 10.21 26.67 -6.14
C GLU A 316 10.93 25.40 -5.68
N GLN A 317 10.20 24.43 -5.14
CA GLN A 317 10.79 23.16 -4.68
C GLN A 317 11.37 22.32 -5.84
N PHE A 318 10.75 22.36 -7.02
CA PHE A 318 11.21 21.59 -8.18
C PHE A 318 12.46 22.18 -8.84
N THR A 319 12.66 23.49 -8.72
CA THR A 319 13.78 24.22 -9.35
C THR A 319 14.98 24.45 -8.42
N THR A 320 14.83 24.14 -7.13
CA THR A 320 15.89 24.18 -6.12
C THR A 320 16.82 22.97 -6.25
#